data_AF-A0A1H0C4B3-F1
#
_entry.id   AF-A0A1H0C4B3-F1
#
_cell.length_a   1.000
_cell.length_b   1.000
_cell.length_c   1.000
_cell.angle_alpha   90.00
_cell.angle_beta   90.00
_cell.angle_gamma   90.00
#
_symmetry.space_group_name_H-M   'P 1'
#
loop_
_entity.id
_entity.type
_entity.pdbx_description
1 polymer ?
#
loop_
_entity_poly.entity_id
_entity_poly.type
_entity_poly.pdbx_seq_one_letter_code
_entity_poly.pdbx_strand_id
1 'polypeptide(L)'
;MDICPECKSDDVEKTYSIGLRVVVCVILLFIPYGIFFCWIPFVFPYTHVCNVCGTELSSDQLLRMDWREREELLKEHQQLEEKLFPYLGKWIEDQEERLFKVAKGKGQIFLVEVNGTKKATTYRVVEYNEQNDVPEIKSSSKVGSKFRRVIQEAGDFVSFDENEYTNKTSLTELGKELLTKDEFNNIKDNDLDIHNWLKELGKNLQIINVEILSDQKEQE
;
A
#
# COMPACT_ATOMS: atom_id res chain seq x y z
N MET A 1 0.44 16.85 15.75
CA MET A 1 -0.62 16.22 14.92
C MET A 1 -0.45 14.71 15.01
N ASP A 2 -1.50 13.91 14.88
CA ASP A 2 -1.36 12.44 14.84
C ASP A 2 -0.95 12.03 13.42
N ILE A 3 0.15 11.28 13.31
CA ILE A 3 0.78 10.95 12.03
C ILE A 3 0.98 9.44 11.95
N CYS A 4 0.74 8.91 10.76
CA CYS A 4 1.03 7.52 10.44
C CYS A 4 2.55 7.27 10.51
N PRO A 5 3.06 6.38 11.38
CA PRO A 5 4.50 6.08 11.48
C PRO A 5 5.06 5.48 10.19
N GLU A 6 4.20 4.77 9.44
CA GLU A 6 4.62 4.09 8.23
C GLU A 6 4.84 5.08 7.11
N CYS A 7 3.84 5.91 6.81
CA CYS A 7 3.83 6.70 5.59
C CYS A 7 3.97 8.20 5.85
N LYS A 8 4.15 8.58 7.11
CA LYS A 8 4.34 9.96 7.61
C LYS A 8 3.20 10.94 7.21
N SER A 9 2.04 10.41 6.82
CA SER A 9 0.84 11.19 6.46
C SER A 9 0.03 11.58 7.70
N ASP A 10 -0.56 12.77 7.66
CA ASP A 10 -1.54 13.27 8.63
C ASP A 10 -2.99 12.86 8.30
N ASP A 11 -3.21 12.20 7.16
CA ASP A 11 -4.52 11.67 6.74
C ASP A 11 -4.78 10.30 7.40
N VAL A 12 -5.16 10.36 8.67
CA VAL A 12 -5.51 9.21 9.50
C VAL A 12 -6.96 9.36 9.97
N GLU A 13 -7.79 8.39 9.59
CA GLU A 13 -9.20 8.34 9.99
C GLU A 13 -9.37 7.46 11.23
N LYS A 14 -10.20 7.92 12.17
CA LYS A 14 -10.67 7.12 13.30
C LYS A 14 -11.80 6.22 12.83
N THR A 15 -11.59 4.91 12.83
CA THR A 15 -12.66 3.97 12.51
C THR A 15 -13.61 3.86 13.71
N TYR A 16 -14.72 4.60 13.63
CA TYR A 16 -15.76 4.61 14.66
C TYR A 16 -16.58 3.32 14.62
N SER A 17 -16.29 2.38 15.53
CA SER A 17 -17.15 1.21 15.77
C SER A 17 -18.31 1.50 16.73
N ILE A 18 -18.69 2.77 16.97
CA ILE A 18 -19.75 3.11 17.95
C ILE A 18 -21.06 2.38 17.63
N GLY A 19 -21.47 2.35 16.36
CA GLY A 19 -22.71 1.69 15.95
C GLY A 19 -22.66 0.17 16.18
N LEU A 20 -21.56 -0.47 15.78
CA LEU A 20 -21.33 -1.90 16.03
C LEU A 20 -21.32 -2.22 17.54
N ARG A 21 -20.63 -1.41 18.34
CA ARG A 21 -20.57 -1.57 19.80
C ARG A 21 -21.97 -1.49 20.42
N VAL A 22 -22.79 -0.53 19.99
CA VAL A 22 -24.19 -0.40 20.45
C VAL A 22 -25.01 -1.63 20.07
N VAL A 23 -24.89 -2.13 18.84
CA VAL A 23 -25.58 -3.35 18.40
C VAL A 23 -25.18 -4.56 19.24
N VAL A 24 -23.88 -4.72 19.52
CA VAL A 24 -23.38 -5.80 20.41
C VAL A 24 -23.96 -5.65 21.81
N CYS A 25 -24.02 -4.44 22.38
CA CYS A 25 -24.65 -4.19 23.67
C CYS A 25 -26.15 -4.56 23.67
N VAL A 26 -26.88 -4.23 22.60
CA VAL A 26 -28.30 -4.60 22.47
C VAL A 26 -28.46 -6.12 22.44
N ILE A 27 -27.61 -6.84 21.70
CA ILE A 27 -27.62 -8.32 21.68
C ILE A 27 -27.34 -8.88 23.09
N LEU A 28 -26.34 -8.34 23.78
CA LEU A 28 -25.97 -8.76 25.13
C LEU A 28 -27.13 -8.58 26.13
N LEU A 29 -27.98 -7.56 26.00
CA LEU A 29 -29.13 -7.36 26.89
C LEU A 29 -30.16 -8.49 26.85
N PHE A 30 -30.24 -9.27 25.77
CA PHE A 30 -31.14 -10.42 25.67
C PHE A 30 -30.57 -11.71 26.29
N ILE A 31 -29.29 -11.70 26.71
CA ILE A 31 -28.64 -12.82 27.38
C ILE A 31 -28.80 -12.63 28.90
N PRO A 32 -29.19 -13.66 29.67
CA PRO A 32 -29.25 -13.57 31.12
C PRO A 32 -27.88 -13.15 31.69
N TYR A 33 -27.88 -12.17 32.60
CA TYR A 33 -26.67 -11.50 33.13
C TYR A 33 -25.88 -10.64 32.12
N GLY A 34 -26.36 -10.45 30.89
CA GLY A 34 -25.65 -9.69 29.86
C GLY A 34 -25.46 -8.19 30.18
N ILE A 35 -26.29 -7.63 31.07
CA ILE A 35 -26.10 -6.26 31.57
C ILE A 35 -24.75 -6.07 32.28
N PHE A 36 -24.23 -7.12 32.93
CA PHE A 36 -22.90 -7.09 33.57
C PHE A 36 -21.76 -7.10 32.56
N PHE A 37 -22.02 -7.43 31.30
CA PHE A 37 -21.02 -7.49 30.23
C PHE A 37 -21.18 -6.38 29.19
N CYS A 38 -22.22 -5.55 29.28
CA CYS A 38 -22.50 -4.47 28.32
C CYS A 38 -21.41 -3.39 28.25
N TRP A 39 -20.50 -3.31 29.22
CA TRP A 39 -19.37 -2.38 29.20
C TRP A 39 -18.16 -2.91 28.41
N ILE A 40 -18.06 -4.23 28.16
CA ILE A 40 -16.93 -4.87 27.48
C ILE A 40 -16.64 -4.24 26.09
N PRO A 41 -17.64 -3.99 25.22
CA PRO A 41 -17.38 -3.36 23.92
C PRO A 41 -16.76 -1.96 24.00
N PHE A 42 -16.90 -1.26 25.12
CA PHE A 42 -16.36 0.10 25.31
C PHE A 42 -14.92 0.13 25.81
N VAL A 43 -14.40 -1.00 26.31
CA VAL A 43 -12.99 -1.12 26.77
C VAL A 43 -12.04 -1.26 25.58
N PHE A 44 -12.52 -1.77 24.45
CA PHE A 44 -11.66 -1.95 23.28
C PHE A 44 -11.17 -0.60 22.74
N PRO A 45 -9.84 -0.44 22.54
CA PRO A 45 -9.26 0.80 22.05
C PRO A 45 -9.77 1.12 20.64
N TYR A 46 -9.72 2.40 20.29
CA TYR A 46 -10.05 2.83 18.93
C TYR A 46 -8.91 2.46 17.99
N THR A 47 -9.29 1.86 16.86
CA THR A 47 -8.39 1.67 15.72
C THR A 47 -8.42 2.90 14.83
N HIS A 48 -7.30 3.14 14.17
CA HIS A 48 -7.08 4.22 13.23
C HIS A 48 -6.65 3.60 11.91
N VAL A 49 -7.06 4.18 10.79
CA VAL A 49 -6.68 3.71 9.46
C VAL A 49 -6.09 4.90 8.71
N CYS A 50 -4.87 4.74 8.19
CA CYS A 50 -4.31 5.75 7.31
C CYS A 50 -4.93 5.65 5.92
N ASN A 51 -5.46 6.74 5.38
CA ASN A 51 -6.10 6.74 4.05
C ASN A 51 -5.08 6.68 2.91
N VAL A 52 -3.81 7.01 3.18
CA VAL A 52 -2.74 7.01 2.17
C VAL A 52 -2.11 5.64 2.01
N CYS A 53 -1.69 5.00 3.10
CA CYS A 53 -1.05 3.68 3.04
C CYS A 53 -1.97 2.52 3.44
N GLY A 54 -3.16 2.79 4.00
CA GLY A 54 -4.12 1.78 4.43
C GLY A 54 -3.71 0.98 5.67
N THR A 55 -2.64 1.38 6.36
CA THR A 55 -2.19 0.68 7.57
C THR A 55 -3.17 0.96 8.71
N GLU A 56 -3.63 -0.12 9.36
CA GLU A 56 -4.41 -0.05 10.58
C GLU A 56 -3.48 0.08 11.78
N LEU A 57 -3.71 1.08 12.62
CA LEU A 57 -2.86 1.47 13.72
C LEU A 57 -3.69 1.64 14.99
N SER A 58 -3.12 1.30 16.13
CA SER A 58 -3.68 1.67 17.42
C SER A 58 -3.30 3.11 17.80
N SER A 59 -4.03 3.71 18.74
CA SER A 59 -3.86 5.13 19.10
C SER A 59 -2.46 5.46 19.63
N ASP A 60 -1.83 4.49 20.29
CA ASP A 60 -0.48 4.54 20.87
C ASP A 60 0.64 4.39 19.84
N GLN A 61 0.33 3.88 18.64
CA GLN A 61 1.29 3.76 17.53
C GLN A 61 1.37 5.03 16.67
N LEU A 62 0.46 5.97 16.86
CA LEU A 62 0.48 7.23 16.12
C LEU A 62 1.58 8.14 16.63
N LEU A 63 2.41 8.63 15.70
CA LEU A 63 3.46 9.58 16.04
C LEU A 63 2.83 10.94 16.28
N ARG A 64 3.15 11.53 17.43
CA ARG A 64 2.88 12.93 17.69
C ARG A 64 4.08 13.73 17.26
N MET A 65 3.85 14.54 16.25
CA MET A 65 4.92 15.27 15.59
C MET A 65 4.58 16.76 15.57
N ASP A 66 5.62 17.57 15.75
CA ASP A 66 5.51 19.03 15.71
C ASP A 66 5.59 19.54 14.26
N TRP A 67 5.12 20.78 14.06
CA TRP A 67 5.06 21.39 12.73
C TRP A 67 6.45 21.54 12.08
N ARG A 68 7.51 21.65 12.88
CA ARG A 68 8.89 21.79 12.39
C ARG A 68 9.41 20.49 11.79
N GLU A 69 9.21 19.39 12.48
CA GLU A 69 9.54 18.04 12.01
C GLU A 69 8.75 17.72 10.72
N ARG A 70 7.49 18.18 10.63
CA ARG A 70 6.69 18.06 9.41
C ARG A 70 7.34 18.75 8.21
N GLU A 71 7.89 19.93 8.40
CA GLU A 71 8.55 20.66 7.31
C GLU A 71 9.82 19.95 6.83
N GLU A 72 10.57 19.33 7.74
CA GLU A 72 11.73 18.50 7.41
C GLU A 72 11.32 17.27 6.60
N LEU A 73 10.26 16.57 7.00
CA LEU A 73 9.75 15.41 6.26
C LEU A 73 9.22 15.75 4.87
N LEU A 74 8.57 16.90 4.71
CA LEU A 74 8.12 17.34 3.40
C LEU A 74 9.31 17.61 2.48
N LYS A 75 10.41 18.16 3.01
CA LYS A 75 11.66 18.35 2.26
C LYS A 75 12.28 17.02 1.87
N GLU A 76 12.34 16.05 2.78
CA GLU A 76 12.80 14.69 2.47
C GLU A 76 11.98 14.04 1.36
N HIS A 77 10.65 14.14 1.44
CA HIS A 77 9.74 13.57 0.44
C HIS A 77 9.90 14.24 -0.92
N GLN A 78 10.06 15.56 -0.95
CA GLN A 78 10.29 16.30 -2.19
C GLN A 78 11.65 15.93 -2.81
N GLN A 79 12.71 15.79 -2.01
CA GLN A 79 14.02 15.34 -2.49
C GLN A 79 13.96 13.92 -3.05
N LEU A 80 13.24 13.02 -2.38
CA LEU A 80 13.03 11.66 -2.87
C LEU A 80 12.27 11.67 -4.21
N GLU A 81 11.23 12.50 -4.33
CA GLU A 81 10.47 12.65 -5.57
C GLU A 81 11.34 13.20 -6.71
N GLU A 82 12.16 14.22 -6.45
CA GLU A 82 13.08 14.79 -7.44
C GLU A 82 14.10 13.76 -7.95
N LYS A 83 14.65 12.92 -7.05
CA LYS A 83 15.59 11.86 -7.42
C LYS A 83 14.93 10.73 -8.22
N LEU A 84 13.68 10.39 -7.89
CA LEU A 84 12.94 9.31 -8.56
C LEU A 84 12.21 9.77 -9.83
N PHE A 85 12.08 11.08 -10.04
CA PHE A 85 11.43 11.67 -11.21
C PHE A 85 11.87 11.06 -12.55
N PRO A 86 13.17 10.77 -12.80
CA PRO A 86 13.60 10.15 -14.06
C PRO A 86 13.04 8.74 -14.29
N TYR A 87 12.62 8.05 -13.23
CA TYR A 87 12.11 6.67 -13.27
C TYR A 87 10.58 6.60 -13.22
N LEU A 88 9.89 7.68 -12.85
CA LEU A 88 8.44 7.70 -12.74
C LEU A 88 7.75 7.28 -14.06
N GLY A 89 6.85 6.30 -13.97
CA GLY A 89 6.11 5.73 -15.09
C GLY A 89 6.91 4.72 -15.91
N LYS A 90 8.19 4.49 -15.59
CA LYS A 90 9.05 3.54 -16.30
C LYS A 90 9.07 2.18 -15.60
N TRP A 91 9.47 1.19 -16.39
CA TRP A 91 9.77 -0.16 -15.93
C TRP A 91 11.27 -0.27 -15.69
N ILE A 92 11.63 -0.88 -14.57
CA ILE A 92 13.00 -1.11 -14.13
C ILE A 92 13.16 -2.59 -13.85
N GLU A 93 14.38 -3.07 -14.02
CA GLU A 93 14.74 -4.46 -13.77
C GLU A 93 15.79 -4.49 -12.67
N ASP A 94 15.61 -5.40 -11.71
CA ASP A 94 16.57 -5.60 -10.64
C ASP A 94 17.63 -6.64 -11.02
N GLN A 95 18.69 -6.77 -10.24
CA GLN A 95 19.79 -7.72 -10.48
C GLN A 95 19.32 -9.19 -10.50
N GLU A 96 18.18 -9.48 -9.88
CA GLU A 96 17.53 -10.79 -9.85
C GLU A 96 16.52 -11.00 -11.01
N GLU A 97 16.56 -10.18 -12.07
CA GLU A 97 15.62 -10.22 -13.20
C GLU A 97 14.14 -10.00 -12.78
N ARG A 98 13.94 -9.31 -11.66
CA ARG A 98 12.61 -8.92 -11.17
C ARG A 98 12.18 -7.62 -11.83
N LEU A 99 10.98 -7.61 -12.40
CA LEU A 99 10.40 -6.42 -13.04
C LEU A 99 9.59 -5.59 -12.07
N PHE A 100 9.94 -4.31 -11.98
CA PHE A 100 9.20 -3.33 -11.22
C PHE A 100 8.74 -2.18 -12.10
N LYS A 101 7.54 -1.68 -11.85
CA LYS A 101 7.10 -0.39 -12.38
C LYS A 101 7.17 0.66 -11.28
N VAL A 102 7.84 1.77 -11.56
CA VAL A 102 7.85 2.94 -10.66
C VAL A 102 6.63 3.79 -10.98
N ALA A 103 5.73 3.99 -10.02
CA ALA A 103 4.50 4.74 -10.22
C ALA A 103 4.16 5.61 -9.01
N LYS A 104 3.48 6.73 -9.24
CA LYS A 104 2.98 7.62 -8.17
C LYS A 104 1.48 7.42 -8.00
N GLY A 105 1.03 7.22 -6.76
CA GLY A 105 -0.38 7.10 -6.40
C GLY A 105 -0.62 7.68 -5.01
N LYS A 106 -1.79 8.27 -4.73
CA LYS A 106 -2.10 8.87 -3.42
C LYS A 106 -1.00 9.75 -2.80
N GLY A 107 -0.21 10.46 -3.62
CA GLY A 107 0.89 11.32 -3.17
C GLY A 107 2.21 10.61 -2.80
N GLN A 108 2.30 9.29 -2.96
CA GLN A 108 3.49 8.47 -2.68
C GLN A 108 4.00 7.76 -3.92
N ILE A 109 5.27 7.34 -3.87
CA ILE A 109 5.91 6.57 -4.94
C ILE A 109 5.91 5.10 -4.54
N PHE A 110 5.44 4.27 -5.46
CA PHE A 110 5.33 2.83 -5.32
C PHE A 110 6.15 2.11 -6.39
N LEU A 111 6.67 0.95 -6.01
CA LEU A 111 7.15 -0.06 -6.93
C LEU A 111 6.07 -1.13 -7.07
N VAL A 112 5.66 -1.40 -8.29
CA VAL A 112 4.76 -2.51 -8.61
C VAL A 112 5.58 -3.64 -9.19
N GLU A 113 5.79 -4.68 -8.40
CA GLU A 113 6.42 -5.92 -8.84
C GLU A 113 5.39 -6.78 -9.54
N VAL A 114 5.74 -7.36 -10.69
CA VAL A 114 4.90 -8.35 -11.36
C VAL A 114 5.55 -9.73 -11.27
N ASN A 115 4.93 -10.60 -10.46
CA ASN A 115 5.40 -11.96 -10.23
C ASN A 115 4.51 -12.97 -10.96
N GLY A 116 4.80 -13.17 -12.24
CA GLY A 116 4.04 -14.08 -13.11
C GLY A 116 2.67 -13.54 -13.50
N THR A 117 1.79 -14.43 -13.98
CA THR A 117 0.48 -14.03 -14.48
C THR A 117 -0.45 -13.70 -13.30
N LYS A 118 -1.06 -12.51 -13.35
CA LYS A 118 -2.11 -12.02 -12.42
C LYS A 118 -1.68 -11.67 -11.00
N LYS A 119 -0.39 -11.79 -10.63
CA LYS A 119 0.10 -11.33 -9.31
C LYS A 119 0.96 -10.09 -9.46
N ALA A 120 0.38 -8.95 -9.11
CA ALA A 120 1.09 -7.68 -8.98
C ALA A 120 1.08 -7.24 -7.51
N THR A 121 2.26 -7.06 -6.94
CA THR A 121 2.46 -6.65 -5.53
C THR A 121 3.02 -5.24 -5.50
N THR A 122 2.50 -4.39 -4.61
CA THR A 122 3.07 -3.05 -4.41
C THR A 122 4.03 -3.00 -3.23
N TYR A 123 5.09 -2.23 -3.39
CA TYR A 123 5.99 -1.80 -2.32
C TYR A 123 6.04 -0.27 -2.30
N ARG A 124 6.13 0.33 -1.12
CA ARG A 124 6.30 1.78 -0.99
C ARG A 124 7.79 2.10 -1.08
N VAL A 125 8.18 3.08 -1.89
CA VAL A 125 9.57 3.56 -1.89
C VAL A 125 9.82 4.40 -0.64
N VAL A 126 10.89 4.08 0.08
CA VAL A 126 11.27 4.76 1.33
C VAL A 126 12.52 5.60 1.14
N GLU A 127 13.48 5.10 0.37
CA GLU A 127 14.79 5.74 0.20
C GLU A 127 15.31 5.49 -1.22
N TYR A 128 16.07 6.46 -1.74
CA TYR A 128 16.84 6.32 -2.96
C TYR A 128 18.29 6.71 -2.67
N ASN A 129 19.19 5.79 -2.98
CA ASN A 129 20.62 5.96 -2.83
C ASN A 129 21.32 5.76 -4.18
N GLU A 130 22.42 6.48 -4.37
CA GLU A 130 23.28 6.33 -5.54
C GLU A 130 24.69 6.12 -5.00
N GLN A 131 25.07 4.85 -4.86
CA GLN A 131 26.41 4.47 -4.42
C GLN A 131 27.20 3.97 -5.62
N ASN A 132 28.34 4.59 -5.90
CA ASN A 132 29.25 4.20 -6.97
C ASN A 132 28.58 4.11 -8.36
N ASP A 133 27.76 5.11 -8.71
CA ASP A 133 26.99 5.18 -9.98
C ASP A 133 25.98 4.04 -10.20
N VAL A 134 25.68 3.25 -9.16
CA VAL A 134 24.61 2.26 -9.18
C VAL A 134 23.40 2.83 -8.43
N PRO A 135 22.28 3.09 -9.10
CA PRO A 135 21.06 3.53 -8.43
C PRO A 135 20.47 2.38 -7.61
N GLU A 136 20.08 2.69 -6.38
CA GLU A 136 19.49 1.77 -5.42
C GLU A 136 18.19 2.36 -4.87
N ILE A 137 17.10 1.60 -4.98
CA ILE A 137 15.80 1.94 -4.44
C ILE A 137 15.51 1.02 -3.26
N LYS A 138 15.32 1.60 -2.07
CA LYS A 138 14.83 0.86 -0.92
C LYS A 138 13.32 0.98 -0.81
N SER A 139 12.66 -0.15 -0.65
CA SER A 139 11.21 -0.23 -0.61
C SER A 139 10.71 -1.03 0.60
N SER A 140 9.55 -0.64 1.11
CA SER A 140 8.89 -1.31 2.23
C SER A 140 7.65 -2.06 1.76
N SER A 141 7.51 -3.29 2.25
CA SER A 141 6.31 -4.12 2.06
C SER A 141 5.15 -3.76 3.00
N LYS A 142 5.36 -2.80 3.92
CA LYS A 142 4.36 -2.29 4.86
C LYS A 142 3.39 -1.32 4.17
N VAL A 143 2.52 -1.91 3.38
CA VAL A 143 1.36 -1.25 2.77
C VAL A 143 0.12 -2.00 3.21
N GLY A 144 -0.95 -1.28 3.52
CA GLY A 144 -2.24 -1.83 3.94
C GLY A 144 -2.77 -2.84 2.94
N SER A 145 -3.58 -3.79 3.41
CA SER A 145 -4.11 -4.90 2.58
C SER A 145 -4.80 -4.43 1.31
N LYS A 146 -5.52 -3.29 1.38
CA LYS A 146 -6.18 -2.64 0.24
C LYS A 146 -5.23 -2.07 -0.82
N PHE A 147 -3.99 -1.76 -0.43
CA PHE A 147 -2.98 -1.14 -1.29
C PHE A 147 -1.98 -2.17 -1.81
N ARG A 148 -1.74 -3.25 -1.05
CA ARG A 148 -0.79 -4.32 -1.40
C ARG A 148 -1.11 -5.03 -2.72
N ARG A 149 -2.41 -5.17 -3.05
CA ARG A 149 -2.88 -5.82 -4.28
C ARG A 149 -3.35 -4.78 -5.30
N VAL A 150 -2.76 -4.85 -6.48
CA VAL A 150 -3.09 -3.97 -7.63
C VAL A 150 -4.20 -4.58 -8.49
N ILE A 151 -4.25 -5.91 -8.51
CA ILE A 151 -5.20 -6.71 -9.28
C ILE A 151 -6.12 -7.43 -8.29
N GLN A 152 -7.42 -7.30 -8.50
CA GLN A 152 -8.44 -8.04 -7.77
C GLN A 152 -8.83 -9.28 -8.59
N GLU A 153 -8.72 -10.46 -7.98
CA GLU A 153 -9.12 -11.71 -8.62
C GLU A 153 -10.64 -11.91 -8.55
N ALA A 154 -11.18 -12.71 -9.48
CA ALA A 154 -12.58 -13.09 -9.44
C ALA A 154 -12.85 -13.93 -8.18
N GLY A 155 -13.68 -13.41 -7.27
CA GLY A 155 -14.01 -14.08 -6.00
C GLY A 155 -13.21 -13.61 -4.78
N ASP A 156 -12.38 -12.58 -4.89
CA ASP A 156 -11.70 -11.97 -3.73
C ASP A 156 -12.72 -11.19 -2.87
N PHE A 157 -13.02 -11.70 -1.67
CA PHE A 157 -14.09 -11.23 -0.76
C PHE A 157 -13.82 -9.89 -0.04
N VAL A 158 -12.85 -9.08 -0.50
CA VAL A 158 -12.28 -8.01 0.35
C VAL A 158 -13.02 -6.67 0.27
N SER A 159 -13.96 -6.46 -0.65
CA SER A 159 -14.77 -5.23 -0.71
C SER A 159 -16.21 -5.49 -0.29
N PHE A 160 -16.58 -5.03 0.91
CA PHE A 160 -17.97 -4.84 1.37
C PHE A 160 -18.63 -3.61 0.71
N ASP A 161 -18.13 -3.14 -0.43
CA ASP A 161 -18.81 -2.13 -1.21
C ASP A 161 -19.85 -2.81 -2.09
N GLU A 162 -21.11 -2.46 -1.84
CA GLU A 162 -22.25 -2.86 -2.64
C GLU A 162 -22.03 -2.47 -4.11
N ASN A 163 -22.33 -3.41 -5.01
CA ASN A 163 -22.45 -3.25 -6.48
C ASN A 163 -21.20 -3.62 -7.31
N GLU A 164 -20.96 -4.93 -7.47
CA GLU A 164 -20.98 -5.64 -8.76
C GLU A 164 -20.18 -6.95 -8.62
N TYR A 165 -20.89 -8.08 -8.58
CA TYR A 165 -20.26 -9.38 -8.75
C TYR A 165 -19.75 -9.50 -10.19
N THR A 166 -18.50 -9.09 -10.44
CA THR A 166 -17.84 -9.38 -11.70
C THR A 166 -16.93 -10.60 -11.54
N ASN A 167 -17.25 -11.69 -12.25
CA ASN A 167 -16.36 -12.85 -12.43
C ASN A 167 -15.08 -12.52 -13.24
N LYS A 168 -14.66 -11.25 -13.28
CA LYS A 168 -13.58 -10.74 -14.12
C LYS A 168 -12.53 -10.12 -13.22
N THR A 169 -11.27 -10.45 -13.48
CA THR A 169 -10.14 -9.72 -12.89
C THR A 169 -10.22 -8.24 -13.26
N SER A 170 -10.07 -7.38 -12.26
CA SER A 170 -10.14 -5.92 -12.36
C SER A 170 -8.98 -5.27 -11.59
N LEU A 171 -8.74 -3.97 -11.84
CA LEU A 171 -7.79 -3.17 -11.07
C LEU A 171 -8.48 -2.58 -9.83
N THR A 172 -7.78 -2.59 -8.69
CA THR A 172 -8.18 -1.82 -7.50
C THR A 172 -8.13 -0.32 -7.80
N GLU A 173 -8.69 0.53 -6.94
CA GLU A 173 -8.61 1.99 -7.13
C GLU A 173 -7.16 2.48 -7.25
N LEU A 174 -6.30 2.00 -6.36
CA LEU A 174 -4.86 2.24 -6.45
C LEU A 174 -4.29 1.66 -7.75
N GLY A 175 -4.72 0.47 -8.15
CA GLY A 175 -4.25 -0.14 -9.39
C GLY A 175 -4.56 0.65 -10.66
N LYS A 176 -5.69 1.35 -10.70
CA LYS A 176 -6.02 2.28 -11.80
C LYS A 176 -5.12 3.51 -11.82
N GLU A 177 -4.57 3.93 -10.67
CA GLU A 177 -3.57 5.00 -10.58
C GLU A 177 -2.17 4.51 -10.98
N LEU A 178 -1.81 3.28 -10.58
CA LEU A 178 -0.45 2.76 -10.76
C LEU A 178 -0.21 2.10 -12.12
N LEU A 179 -1.22 1.49 -12.73
CA LEU A 179 -1.12 0.78 -14.01
C LEU A 179 -2.04 1.40 -15.06
N THR A 180 -1.51 1.51 -16.28
CA THR A 180 -2.34 1.83 -17.44
C THR A 180 -3.22 0.64 -17.81
N LYS A 181 -4.32 0.89 -18.52
CA LYS A 181 -5.21 -0.18 -18.99
C LYS A 181 -4.48 -1.18 -19.88
N ASP A 182 -3.57 -0.69 -20.73
CA ASP A 182 -2.80 -1.54 -21.64
C ASP A 182 -1.83 -2.44 -20.88
N GLU A 183 -1.10 -1.90 -19.89
CA GLU A 183 -0.23 -2.71 -19.02
C GLU A 183 -1.03 -3.77 -18.27
N PHE A 184 -2.19 -3.40 -17.70
CA PHE A 184 -3.04 -4.36 -17.02
C PHE A 184 -3.53 -5.48 -17.93
N ASN A 185 -3.94 -5.16 -19.16
CA ASN A 185 -4.39 -6.16 -20.12
C ASN A 185 -3.25 -7.14 -20.47
N ASN A 186 -2.02 -6.65 -20.63
CA ASN A 186 -0.86 -7.50 -20.89
C ASN A 186 -0.47 -8.36 -19.68
N ILE A 187 -0.56 -7.84 -18.45
CA ILE A 187 -0.31 -8.64 -17.22
C ILE A 187 -1.38 -9.74 -17.03
N LYS A 188 -2.60 -9.47 -17.47
CA LYS A 188 -3.73 -10.39 -17.36
C LYS A 188 -3.66 -11.52 -18.40
N ASP A 189 -3.11 -11.24 -19.57
CA ASP A 189 -3.04 -12.20 -20.66
C ASP A 189 -2.00 -13.28 -20.32
N ASN A 190 -2.46 -14.52 -20.17
CA ASN A 190 -1.64 -15.62 -19.65
C ASN A 190 -0.50 -16.02 -20.61
N ASP A 191 -0.60 -15.60 -21.87
CA ASP A 191 0.32 -15.98 -22.95
C ASP A 191 1.44 -14.95 -23.20
N LEU A 192 1.39 -13.78 -22.56
CA LEU A 192 2.34 -12.69 -22.76
C LEU A 192 3.38 -12.63 -21.64
N ASP A 193 4.61 -13.00 -21.97
CA ASP A 193 5.78 -12.69 -21.16
C ASP A 193 6.00 -11.16 -21.18
N ILE A 194 5.75 -10.52 -20.04
CA ILE A 194 5.88 -9.07 -19.87
C ILE A 194 7.30 -8.61 -20.21
N HIS A 195 8.33 -9.44 -19.98
CA HIS A 195 9.70 -9.10 -20.38
C HIS A 195 9.81 -8.92 -21.89
N ASN A 196 9.23 -9.86 -22.66
CA ASN A 196 9.28 -9.80 -24.11
C ASN A 196 8.44 -8.63 -24.64
N TRP A 197 7.26 -8.39 -24.07
CA TRP A 197 6.43 -7.25 -24.44
C TRP A 197 7.14 -5.90 -24.19
N LEU A 198 7.79 -5.74 -23.04
CA LEU A 198 8.54 -4.51 -22.74
C LEU A 198 9.75 -4.33 -23.67
N LYS A 199 10.44 -5.43 -24.02
CA LYS A 199 11.53 -5.43 -25.01
C LYS A 199 11.04 -5.06 -26.41
N GLU A 200 9.90 -5.58 -26.86
CA GLU A 200 9.29 -5.26 -28.16
C GLU A 200 8.88 -3.78 -28.26
N LEU A 201 8.46 -3.18 -27.15
CA LEU A 201 8.15 -1.75 -27.08
C LEU A 201 9.39 -0.85 -27.10
N GLY A 202 10.61 -1.40 -27.13
CA GLY A 202 11.84 -0.62 -27.08
C GLY A 202 12.00 0.19 -25.80
N LYS A 203 11.30 -0.18 -24.72
CA LYS A 203 11.49 0.43 -23.42
C LYS A 203 12.81 -0.09 -22.86
N ASN A 204 13.83 0.76 -22.84
CA ASN A 204 15.10 0.44 -22.18
C ASN A 204 14.83 0.19 -20.69
N LEU A 205 14.89 -1.08 -20.29
CA LEU A 205 14.87 -1.48 -18.89
C LEU A 205 16.18 -0.99 -18.26
N GLN A 206 16.07 -0.07 -17.31
CA GLN A 206 17.21 0.38 -16.53
C GLN A 206 17.43 -0.62 -15.39
N ILE A 207 18.68 -1.06 -15.24
CA ILE A 207 19.06 -1.95 -14.15
C ILE A 207 19.24 -1.10 -12.90
N ILE A 208 18.45 -1.37 -11.86
CA ILE A 208 18.46 -0.64 -10.59
C ILE A 208 18.43 -1.66 -9.47
N ASN A 209 19.27 -1.50 -8.45
CA ASN A 209 19.22 -2.38 -7.29
C ASN A 209 17.95 -2.10 -6.47
N VAL A 210 17.13 -3.12 -6.22
CA VAL A 210 15.92 -2.97 -5.41
C VAL A 210 16.04 -3.75 -4.11
N GLU A 211 16.26 -3.04 -3.01
CA GLU A 211 16.24 -3.61 -1.67
C GLU A 211 14.82 -3.56 -1.09
N ILE A 212 14.26 -4.72 -0.77
CA ILE A 212 12.98 -4.81 -0.05
C ILE A 212 13.30 -4.94 1.44
N LEU A 213 13.03 -3.88 2.19
CA LEU A 213 13.18 -3.85 3.64
C LEU A 213 12.17 -4.84 4.24
N SER A 214 12.70 -5.96 4.73
CA SER A 214 11.93 -6.96 5.47
C SER A 214 11.80 -6.51 6.93
N ASP A 215 10.59 -6.65 7.47
CA ASP A 215 10.32 -6.29 8.85
C ASP A 215 11.12 -7.21 9.79
N GLN A 216 12.26 -6.73 10.28
CA GLN A 216 12.75 -7.24 11.55
C GLN A 216 11.69 -6.85 12.58
N LYS A 217 10.92 -7.84 13.04
CA LYS A 217 10.19 -7.71 14.30
C LYS A 217 11.24 -7.38 15.35
N GLU A 218 11.33 -6.11 15.74
CA GLU A 218 11.84 -5.75 17.05
C GLU A 218 10.94 -6.44 18.07
N GLN A 219 11.32 -7.67 18.41
CA GLN A 219 10.96 -8.30 19.67
C GLN A 219 11.94 -7.77 20.69
N GLU A 220 11.57 -6.68 21.37
CA GLU A 220 12.04 -6.36 22.72
C GLU A 220 10.85 -6.34 23.68
#